data_AF-A0A679FV27-F1
#
_entry.id   AF-A0A679FV27-F1
#
_cell.length_a   1.000
_cell.length_b   1.000
_cell.length_c   1.000
_cell.angle_alpha   90.00
_cell.angle_beta   90.00
_cell.angle_gamma   90.00
#
_symmetry.space_group_name_H-M   'P 1'
#
loop_
_entity.id
_entity.type
_entity.pdbx_description
1 polymer ?
#
loop_
_entity_poly.entity_id
_entity_poly.type
_entity_poly.pdbx_seq_one_letter_code
_entity_poly.pdbx_strand_id
1 'polypeptide(L)'
;MNRIEKSAIRTFLQNHLLTNCMLEKEIIQYIFHLLHGKGKIFSTDETHFSWGGGFYAQVSSFHLKDDTCIQSIISHAAAIELLILLSKIYMDKAFRQIATHFPDKQIQIARLKRYLES
;
A
#
# COMPACT_ATOMS: atom_id res chain seq x y z
N MET A 1 -1.69 2.59 -26.21
CA MET A 1 -1.43 1.80 -24.99
C MET A 1 -2.39 2.28 -23.92
N ASN A 2 -3.32 1.44 -23.48
CA ASN A 2 -4.30 1.83 -22.45
C ASN A 2 -3.59 1.90 -21.10
N ARG A 3 -3.22 3.11 -20.68
CA ARG A 3 -2.58 3.35 -19.39
C ARG A 3 -3.66 3.44 -18.32
N ILE A 4 -3.58 2.58 -17.30
CA ILE A 4 -4.42 2.72 -16.12
C ILE A 4 -3.84 3.84 -15.26
N GLU A 5 -4.64 4.87 -15.02
CA GLU A 5 -4.24 6.00 -14.20
C GLU A 5 -4.29 5.66 -12.71
N LYS A 6 -3.36 6.23 -11.93
CA LYS A 6 -3.39 6.15 -10.46
C LYS A 6 -4.72 6.69 -9.89
N SER A 7 -5.32 7.70 -10.54
CA SER A 7 -6.61 8.29 -10.19
C SER A 7 -7.72 7.24 -10.11
N ALA A 8 -7.81 6.32 -11.09
CA ALA A 8 -8.82 5.27 -11.11
C ALA A 8 -8.67 4.29 -9.93
N ILE A 9 -7.43 3.94 -9.58
CA ILE A 9 -7.12 3.08 -8.44
C ILE A 9 -7.45 3.79 -7.12
N ARG A 10 -7.13 5.08 -7.01
CA ARG A 10 -7.47 5.93 -5.85
C ARG A 10 -8.97 5.98 -5.63
N THR A 11 -9.74 6.28 -6.67
CA THR A 11 -11.20 6.36 -6.60
C THR A 11 -11.80 5.00 -6.21
N PHE A 12 -11.33 3.91 -6.82
CA PHE A 12 -11.78 2.57 -6.46
C PHE A 12 -11.51 2.26 -4.99
N LEU A 13 -10.29 2.50 -4.52
CA LEU A 13 -9.88 2.22 -3.14
C LEU A 13 -10.63 3.11 -2.14
N GLN A 14 -10.84 4.38 -2.46
CA GLN A 14 -11.66 5.30 -1.65
C GLN A 14 -13.08 4.79 -1.49
N ASN A 15 -13.73 4.45 -2.61
CA ASN A 15 -15.09 3.92 -2.58
C ASN A 15 -15.13 2.61 -1.78
N HIS A 16 -14.19 1.69 -2.04
CA HIS A 16 -14.15 0.41 -1.33
C HIS A 16 -14.03 0.59 0.20
N LEU A 17 -13.15 1.48 0.67
CA LEU A 17 -12.98 1.72 2.11
C LEU A 17 -14.17 2.46 2.72
N LEU A 18 -14.76 3.44 2.02
CA LEU A 18 -15.83 4.27 2.56
C LEU A 18 -17.20 3.58 2.53
N THR A 19 -17.46 2.69 1.57
CA THR A 19 -18.79 2.10 1.39
C THR A 19 -18.86 0.60 1.66
N ASN A 20 -17.76 -0.14 1.49
CA ASN A 20 -17.83 -1.61 1.41
C ASN A 20 -17.13 -2.35 2.56
N CYS A 21 -16.20 -1.73 3.29
CA CYS A 21 -15.36 -2.47 4.24
C CYS A 21 -15.98 -2.69 5.64
N MET A 22 -17.15 -2.12 5.93
CA MET A 22 -17.86 -2.22 7.23
C MET A 22 -17.00 -1.90 8.46
N LEU A 23 -15.91 -1.15 8.31
CA LEU A 23 -15.04 -0.72 9.40
C LEU A 23 -15.56 0.57 10.04
N GLU A 24 -15.20 0.78 11.30
CA GLU A 24 -15.44 2.05 11.99
C GLU A 24 -14.69 3.20 11.32
N LYS A 25 -15.26 4.40 11.40
CA LYS A 25 -14.78 5.59 10.70
C LYS A 25 -13.35 5.95 11.11
N GLU A 26 -13.03 5.79 12.39
CA GLU A 26 -11.73 6.08 12.98
C GLU A 26 -10.64 5.16 12.39
N ILE A 27 -10.97 3.88 12.20
CA ILE A 27 -10.07 2.91 11.56
C ILE A 27 -9.85 3.30 10.09
N ILE A 28 -10.92 3.64 9.37
CA ILE A 28 -10.83 4.09 7.97
C ILE A 28 -9.96 5.35 7.86
N GLN A 29 -10.15 6.33 8.74
CA GLN A 29 -9.34 7.56 8.79
C GLN A 29 -7.86 7.24 9.03
N TYR A 30 -7.58 6.30 9.94
CA TYR A 30 -6.20 5.87 10.21
C TYR A 30 -5.58 5.16 9.00
N ILE A 31 -6.33 4.27 8.32
CA ILE A 31 -5.89 3.63 7.08
C ILE A 31 -5.56 4.69 6.01
N PHE A 32 -6.44 5.68 5.81
CA PHE A 32 -6.16 6.77 4.87
C PHE A 32 -4.93 7.56 5.24
N HIS A 33 -4.74 7.90 6.52
CA HIS A 33 -3.54 8.59 6.98
C HIS A 33 -2.27 7.82 6.58
N LEU A 34 -2.24 6.51 6.79
CA LEU A 34 -1.09 5.67 6.41
C LEU A 34 -0.89 5.58 4.89
N LEU A 35 -1.97 5.53 4.11
CA LEU A 35 -1.91 5.48 2.64
C LEU A 35 -1.53 6.82 1.98
N HIS A 36 -1.48 7.93 2.73
CA HIS A 36 -0.92 9.21 2.27
C HIS A 36 0.59 9.33 2.50
N GLY A 37 1.20 8.33 3.17
CA GLY A 37 2.63 8.29 3.38
C GLY A 37 3.44 8.32 2.06
N LYS A 38 4.72 8.67 2.18
CA LYS A 38 5.66 8.68 1.05
C LYS A 38 5.66 7.34 0.30
N GLY A 39 5.54 7.36 -1.03
CA GLY A 39 5.53 6.14 -1.86
C GLY A 39 4.24 5.32 -1.80
N LYS A 40 3.18 5.84 -1.20
CA LYS A 40 1.86 5.21 -1.15
C LYS A 40 0.93 5.80 -2.20
N ILE A 41 -0.14 5.07 -2.49
CA ILE A 41 -1.07 5.44 -3.57
C ILE A 41 -1.70 6.84 -3.42
N PHE A 42 -1.93 7.35 -2.21
CA PHE A 42 -2.46 8.70 -1.97
C PHE A 42 -1.38 9.73 -1.60
N SER A 43 -0.09 9.43 -1.80
CA SER A 43 0.96 10.41 -1.58
C SER A 43 0.75 11.64 -2.47
N THR A 44 0.91 12.84 -1.91
CA THR A 44 0.84 14.11 -2.65
C THR A 44 2.04 14.32 -3.57
N ASP A 45 3.15 13.63 -3.28
CA ASP A 45 4.34 13.63 -4.11
C ASP A 45 4.26 12.53 -5.17
N GLU A 46 3.85 12.92 -6.37
CA GLU A 46 3.70 12.03 -7.52
C GLU A 46 5.02 11.51 -8.08
N THR A 47 6.16 12.06 -7.64
CA THR A 47 7.49 11.57 -8.06
C THR A 47 7.82 10.21 -7.46
N HIS A 48 7.09 9.80 -6.41
CA HIS A 48 7.27 8.50 -5.79
C HIS A 48 6.51 7.37 -6.49
N PHE A 49 7.23 6.26 -6.67
CA PHE A 49 6.70 5.01 -7.17
C PHE A 49 5.74 4.38 -6.16
N SER A 50 4.58 3.94 -6.62
CA SER A 50 3.66 3.10 -5.84
C SER A 50 3.55 1.72 -6.49
N TRP A 51 3.43 0.67 -5.68
CA TRP A 51 3.46 -0.70 -6.19
C TRP A 51 2.19 -1.09 -6.95
N GLY A 52 1.01 -0.66 -6.49
CA GLY A 52 -0.24 -0.93 -7.20
C GLY A 52 -0.36 -0.11 -8.48
N GLY A 53 -0.17 1.21 -8.38
CA GLY A 53 -0.35 2.14 -9.50
C GLY A 53 0.85 2.26 -10.44
N GLY A 54 2.06 2.11 -9.93
CA GLY A 54 3.30 2.16 -10.71
C GLY A 54 3.69 0.80 -11.28
N PHE A 55 3.82 -0.24 -10.46
CA PHE A 55 4.26 -1.56 -10.94
C PHE A 55 3.14 -2.36 -11.58
N TYR A 56 2.15 -2.75 -10.78
CA TYR A 56 1.18 -3.78 -11.18
C TYR A 56 0.28 -3.31 -12.31
N ALA A 57 -0.25 -2.08 -12.23
CA ALA A 57 -1.10 -1.52 -13.27
C ALA A 57 -0.35 -1.37 -14.61
N GLN A 58 0.94 -0.98 -14.59
CA GLN A 58 1.73 -0.85 -15.81
C GLN A 58 2.10 -2.21 -16.40
N VAL A 59 2.61 -3.15 -15.60
CA VAL A 59 2.96 -4.50 -16.07
C VAL A 59 1.75 -5.24 -16.63
N SER A 60 0.59 -5.11 -15.96
CA SER A 60 -0.66 -5.72 -16.41
C SER A 60 -1.15 -5.09 -17.72
N SER A 61 -0.90 -3.79 -17.93
CA SER A 61 -1.28 -3.09 -19.17
C SER A 61 -0.56 -3.61 -20.43
N PHE A 62 0.64 -4.18 -20.28
CA PHE A 62 1.37 -4.83 -21.38
C PHE A 62 0.76 -6.18 -21.78
N HIS A 63 0.00 -6.80 -20.88
CA HIS A 63 -0.61 -8.12 -21.07
C HIS A 63 -2.12 -8.02 -21.32
N LEU A 64 -2.65 -6.81 -21.56
CA LEU A 64 -4.03 -6.59 -21.99
C LEU A 64 -4.21 -7.22 -23.38
N LYS A 65 -4.47 -8.52 -23.43
CA LYS A 65 -5.26 -9.12 -24.51
C LYS A 65 -6.69 -8.62 -24.36
N ASP A 66 -7.45 -8.56 -25.46
CA ASP A 66 -8.78 -7.97 -25.53
C ASP A 66 -9.78 -8.44 -24.44
N ASP A 67 -9.53 -9.58 -23.79
CA ASP A 67 -10.36 -10.14 -22.70
C ASP A 67 -10.00 -9.67 -21.28
N THR A 68 -8.94 -8.89 -21.09
CA THR A 68 -8.48 -8.52 -19.74
C THR A 68 -9.29 -7.35 -19.21
N CYS A 69 -10.18 -7.61 -18.24
CA CYS A 69 -11.03 -6.59 -17.64
C CYS A 69 -10.20 -5.53 -16.88
N ILE A 70 -10.18 -4.29 -17.38
CA ILE A 70 -9.52 -3.13 -16.74
C ILE A 70 -9.91 -3.00 -15.26
N GLN A 71 -11.17 -3.27 -14.94
CA GLN A 71 -11.69 -3.22 -13.57
C GLN A 71 -10.98 -4.21 -12.64
N SER A 72 -10.63 -5.40 -13.15
CA SER A 72 -9.89 -6.40 -12.38
C SER A 72 -8.49 -5.88 -12.04
N ILE A 73 -7.79 -5.28 -13.00
CA ILE A 73 -6.46 -4.71 -12.76
C ILE A 73 -6.53 -3.60 -11.70
N ILE A 74 -7.53 -2.72 -11.77
CA ILE A 74 -7.75 -1.67 -10.77
C ILE A 74 -7.97 -2.28 -9.38
N SER A 75 -8.83 -3.29 -9.26
CA SER A 75 -9.11 -3.95 -7.98
C SER A 75 -7.88 -4.65 -7.39
N HIS A 76 -7.09 -5.35 -8.21
CA HIS A 76 -5.86 -6.01 -7.78
C HIS A 76 -4.79 -5.01 -7.38
N ALA A 77 -4.62 -3.91 -8.13
CA ALA A 77 -3.71 -2.82 -7.78
C ALA A 77 -4.07 -2.24 -6.40
N ALA A 78 -5.35 -1.98 -6.15
CA ALA A 78 -5.84 -1.49 -4.86
C ALA A 78 -5.59 -2.50 -3.72
N ALA A 79 -5.83 -3.80 -3.98
CA ALA A 79 -5.55 -4.85 -3.01
C ALA A 79 -4.05 -4.96 -2.66
N ILE A 80 -3.16 -4.82 -3.66
CA ILE A 80 -1.71 -4.81 -3.45
C ILE A 80 -1.29 -3.64 -2.54
N GLU A 81 -1.84 -2.44 -2.74
CA GLU A 81 -1.57 -1.29 -1.86
C GLU A 81 -1.99 -1.57 -0.40
N LEU A 82 -3.15 -2.22 -0.20
CA LEU A 82 -3.61 -2.63 1.13
C LEU A 82 -2.74 -3.73 1.76
N LEU A 83 -2.28 -4.71 0.97
CA LEU A 83 -1.36 -5.76 1.45
C LEU A 83 -0.01 -5.18 1.89
N ILE A 84 0.51 -4.20 1.15
CA ILE A 84 1.75 -3.51 1.50
C ILE A 84 1.56 -2.62 2.73
N LEU A 85 0.38 -2.04 2.91
CA LEU A 85 0.05 -1.34 4.15
C LEU A 85 0.03 -2.31 5.34
N LEU A 86 -0.64 -3.45 5.19
CA LEU A 86 -0.74 -4.47 6.23
C LEU A 86 0.63 -5.01 6.64
N SER A 87 1.51 -5.29 5.67
CA SER A 87 2.87 -5.75 5.96
C SER A 87 3.65 -4.72 6.78
N LYS A 88 3.48 -3.42 6.49
CA LYS A 88 4.12 -2.34 7.27
C LYS A 88 3.61 -2.30 8.72
N ILE A 89 2.30 -2.42 8.93
CA ILE A 89 1.70 -2.48 10.27
C ILE A 89 2.25 -3.65 11.08
N TYR A 90 2.34 -4.84 10.46
CA TYR A 90 2.90 -6.02 11.12
C TYR A 90 4.40 -5.88 11.41
N MET A 91 5.18 -5.31 10.49
CA MET A 91 6.60 -5.01 10.74
C MET A 91 6.77 -4.07 11.93
N ASP A 92 6.00 -2.98 12.00
CA ASP A 92 6.08 -2.04 13.12
C ASP A 92 5.68 -2.70 14.45
N LYS A 93 4.66 -3.59 14.43
CA LYS A 93 4.30 -4.40 15.61
C LYS A 93 5.43 -5.33 16.03
N ALA A 94 6.06 -6.04 15.08
CA ALA A 94 7.17 -6.93 15.36
C ALA A 94 8.37 -6.18 15.96
N PHE A 95 8.73 -5.02 15.42
CA PHE A 95 9.81 -4.21 15.96
C PHE A 95 9.53 -3.68 17.37
N ARG A 96 8.28 -3.30 17.67
CA ARG A 96 7.89 -2.95 19.05
C ARG A 96 8.08 -4.14 19.99
N GLN A 97 7.66 -5.34 19.60
CA GLN A 97 7.83 -6.55 20.42
C GLN A 97 9.31 -6.88 20.66
N ILE A 98 10.15 -6.80 19.63
CA ILE A 98 11.61 -7.03 19.77
C ILE A 98 12.22 -6.01 20.74
N ALA A 99 11.85 -4.73 20.61
CA ALA A 99 12.34 -3.67 21.50
C ALA A 99 11.92 -3.87 22.96
N THR A 100 10.73 -4.41 23.21
CA THR A 100 10.28 -4.77 24.57
C THR A 100 11.12 -5.89 25.17
N HIS A 101 11.51 -6.91 24.39
CA HIS A 101 12.30 -8.04 24.89
C HIS A 101 13.81 -7.73 25.00
N PHE A 102 14.31 -6.80 24.19
CA PHE A 102 15.72 -6.44 24.14
C PHE A 102 15.93 -4.91 24.28
N PRO A 103 15.64 -4.32 25.45
CA PRO A 103 15.69 -2.88 25.65
C PRO A 103 17.08 -2.29 25.38
N ASP A 104 18.15 -3.01 25.70
CA ASP A 104 19.54 -2.53 25.52
C ASP A 104 20.11 -2.75 24.11
N LYS A 105 19.30 -3.28 23.17
CA LYS A 105 19.75 -3.65 21.81
C LYS A 105 19.21 -2.71 20.71
N GLN A 106 18.86 -1.47 21.04
CA GLN A 106 18.25 -0.52 20.09
C GLN A 106 19.08 -0.31 18.81
N ILE A 107 20.41 -0.31 18.93
CA ILE A 107 21.30 -0.17 17.76
C ILE A 107 21.16 -1.38 16.82
N GLN A 108 21.13 -2.60 17.35
CA GLN A 108 20.95 -3.81 16.55
C GLN A 108 19.55 -3.88 15.93
N ILE A 109 18.52 -3.48 16.68
CA ILE A 109 17.14 -3.41 16.20
C ILE A 109 17.02 -2.40 15.05
N ALA A 110 17.64 -1.23 15.17
CA ALA A 110 17.65 -0.22 14.11
C ALA A 110 18.37 -0.72 12.85
N ARG A 111 19.46 -1.47 13.00
CA ARG A 111 20.16 -2.12 11.87
C ARG A 111 19.27 -3.15 11.17
N LEU A 112 18.58 -4.01 11.93
CA LEU A 112 17.64 -4.98 11.38
C LEU A 112 16.49 -4.29 10.64
N LYS A 113 15.92 -3.22 11.21
CA LYS A 113 14.88 -2.43 10.55
C LYS A 113 15.35 -1.87 9.22
N ARG A 114 16.52 -1.24 9.20
CA ARG A 114 17.10 -0.70 7.96
C ARG A 114 17.34 -1.78 6.91
N TYR A 115 17.77 -2.99 7.30
CA TYR A 115 17.99 -4.11 6.39
C TYR A 115 16.69 -4.66 5.78
N LEU A 116 15.58 -4.66 6.52
CA LEU A 116 14.29 -5.14 6.01
C LEU A 116 13.51 -4.08 5.23
N GLU A 117 13.81 -2.80 5.42
CA GLU A 117 13.17 -1.66 4.72
C GLU A 117 13.98 -1.16 3.52
N SER A 118 15.22 -1.64 3.31
CA SER A 118 16.06 -1.34 2.15
C SER A 118 15.73 -2.21 0.94
#